data_AF-A0A563W1M8-F1
#
_entry.id   AF-A0A563W1M8-F1
#
_cell.length_a   1.000
_cell.length_b   1.000
_cell.length_c   1.000
_cell.angle_alpha   90.00
_cell.angle_beta   90.00
_cell.angle_gamma   90.00
#
_symmetry.space_group_name_H-M   'P 1'
#
loop_
_entity.id
_entity.type
_entity.pdbx_description
1 polymer ?
#
loop_
_entity_poly.entity_id
_entity_poly.type
_entity_poly.pdbx_seq_one_letter_code
_entity_poly.pdbx_strand_id
1 'polypeptide(L)' 'MAMLMGLCLMVYSLGQREVRRQLNKAQTGIPNQLGKLTNRPTLRWIFQQVGWI' A
#
# COMPACT_ATOMS: atom_id res chain seq x y z
N MET A 1 2.80 12.29 -23.47
CA MET A 1 1.85 11.70 -22.50
C MET A 1 2.36 10.43 -21.82
N ALA A 2 3.09 9.54 -22.51
CA ALA A 2 3.63 8.31 -21.91
C ALA A 2 4.59 8.54 -20.72
N MET A 3 5.38 9.62 -20.75
CA MET A 3 6.30 9.97 -19.65
C MET A 3 5.56 10.25 -18.32
N LEU A 4 4.40 10.92 -18.38
CA LEU A 4 3.59 11.23 -17.20
C LEU A 4 2.97 9.95 -16.61
N MET A 5 2.43 9.09 -17.46
CA MET A 5 1.91 7.77 -17.05
C MET A 5 3.00 6.91 -16.40
N GLY A 6 4.19 6.89 -17.02
CA GLY A 6 5.37 6.18 -16.49
C GLY A 6 5.83 6.73 -15.14
N LEU A 7 5.86 8.05 -14.97
CA LEU A 7 6.19 8.69 -13.69
C LEU A 7 5.18 8.31 -12.60
N CYS A 8 3.87 8.37 -12.90
CA CYS A 8 2.83 7.97 -11.96
C CYS A 8 2.93 6.49 -11.56
N LEU A 9 3.21 5.60 -12.52
CA LEU A 9 3.44 4.16 -12.26
C LEU A 9 4.69 3.93 -11.40
N MET A 10 5.76 4.69 -11.66
CA MET A 10 7.00 4.61 -10.88
C MET A 10 6.79 5.06 -9.44
N VAL A 11 6.15 6.21 -9.23
CA VAL A 11 5.79 6.72 -7.90
C VAL A 11 4.89 5.72 -7.16
N TYR A 12 3.91 5.12 -7.85
CA TYR A 12 3.02 4.11 -7.28
C TYR A 12 3.79 2.85 -6.85
N SER A 13 4.67 2.34 -7.70
CA SER A 13 5.50 1.16 -7.42
C SER A 13 6.46 1.40 -6.26
N LEU A 14 7.06 2.60 -6.19
CA LEU A 14 7.92 3.01 -5.08
C LEU A 14 7.14 3.12 -3.76
N GLY A 15 5.97 3.76 -3.79
CA GLY A 15 5.09 3.86 -2.61
C GLY A 15 4.63 2.49 -2.10
N GLN A 16 4.23 1.58 -2.99
CA GLN A 16 3.87 0.20 -2.63
C GLN A 16 5.02 -0.56 -1.96
N ARG A 17 6.25 -0.38 -2.46
CA ARG A 17 7.45 -1.02 -1.87
C ARG A 17 7.76 -0.47 -0.49
N GLU A 18 7.72 0.86 -0.33
CA GLU A 18 8.02 1.49 0.95
C GLU A 18 6.97 1.13 2.00
N VAL A 19 5.69 1.14 1.65
CA VAL A 19 4.61 0.66 2.54
C VAL A 19 4.86 -0.77 3.01
N ARG A 20 5.20 -1.70 2.11
CA ARG A 20 5.52 -3.10 2.49
C ARG A 20 6.74 -3.18 3.41
N ARG A 21 7.74 -2.32 3.20
CA ARG A 21 8.94 -2.26 4.03
C ARG A 21 8.65 -1.72 5.42
N GLN A 22 7.86 -0.65 5.51
CA GLN A 22 7.41 -0.10 6.79
C GLN A 22 6.51 -1.09 7.54
N LEU A 23 5.67 -1.83 6.84
CA LEU A 23 4.83 -2.88 7.43
C LEU A 23 5.63 -4.05 8.02
N ASN A 24 6.65 -4.51 7.29
CA ASN A 24 7.58 -5.51 7.81
C ASN A 24 8.36 -4.99 9.02
N LYS A 25 8.80 -3.72 9.00
CA LYS A 25 9.51 -3.09 10.13
C LYS A 25 8.63 -2.90 11.35
N ALA A 26 7.38 -2.53 11.15
CA ALA A 26 6.42 -2.33 12.23
C ALA A 26 5.93 -3.66 12.83
N GLN A 27 6.34 -4.83 12.27
CA GLN A 27 5.88 -6.19 12.61
C GLN A 27 4.36 -6.32 12.76
N THR A 28 3.64 -5.35 12.23
CA THR A 28 2.20 -5.18 12.34
C THR A 28 1.71 -5.25 10.92
N GLY A 29 1.09 -6.37 10.58
CA GLY A 29 0.32 -6.46 9.35
C GLY A 29 -0.85 -5.47 9.40
N ILE A 30 -1.19 -4.92 8.25
CA ILE A 30 -2.43 -4.19 8.11
C ILE A 30 -3.54 -5.27 8.16
N PRO A 31 -4.47 -5.21 9.13
CA PRO A 31 -5.42 -6.28 9.40
C PRO A 31 -6.47 -6.29 8.30
N ASN A 32 -6.45 -7.21 7.34
CA ASN A 32 -7.42 -7.27 6.24
C ASN A 32 -8.89 -7.25 6.75
N GLN A 33 -9.90 -7.06 5.89
CA GLN A 33 -11.32 -6.97 6.26
C GLN A 33 -11.83 -8.19 7.09
N LEU A 34 -11.06 -9.28 7.09
CA LEU A 34 -11.28 -10.54 7.81
C LEU A 34 -10.41 -10.69 9.07
N GLY A 35 -9.73 -9.64 9.54
CA GLY A 35 -8.90 -9.64 10.75
C GLY A 35 -7.54 -10.34 10.61
N LYS A 36 -7.13 -10.75 9.40
CA LYS A 36 -5.84 -11.40 9.15
C LYS A 36 -4.76 -10.40 8.74
N LEU A 37 -3.64 -10.43 9.46
CA LEU A 37 -2.42 -9.68 9.15
C LEU A 37 -1.91 -10.08 7.76
N THR A 38 -1.98 -9.16 6.80
CA THR A 38 -1.61 -9.44 5.41
C THR A 38 -0.34 -8.66 5.04
N ASN A 39 0.72 -9.38 4.66
CA ASN A 39 2.00 -8.80 4.21
C ASN A 39 1.97 -8.14 2.82
N ARG A 40 0.80 -8.09 2.18
CA ARG A 40 0.60 -7.52 0.85
C ARG A 40 -0.60 -6.57 0.82
N PRO A 41 -0.63 -5.50 1.66
CA PRO A 41 -1.71 -4.53 1.56
C PRO A 41 -1.66 -3.85 0.19
N THR A 42 -2.80 -3.80 -0.49
CA THR A 42 -2.93 -2.98 -1.69
C THR A 42 -3.21 -1.53 -1.26
N LEU A 43 -2.75 -0.55 -2.03
CA LEU A 43 -2.95 0.87 -1.69
C LEU A 43 -4.43 1.19 -1.44
N ARG A 44 -5.33 0.60 -2.25
CA ARG A 44 -6.79 0.74 -2.09
C ARG A 44 -7.25 0.36 -0.68
N TRP A 45 -6.68 -0.70 -0.11
CA TRP A 45 -7.06 -1.21 1.19
C TRP A 45 -6.60 -0.32 2.34
N ILE A 46 -5.41 0.27 2.21
CA ILE A 46 -4.87 1.26 3.16
C ILE A 46 -5.76 2.50 3.22
N PHE A 47 -6.19 2.98 2.05
CA PHE A 47 -7.11 4.11 1.96
C PHE A 47 -8.50 3.80 2.55
N GLN A 48 -8.96 2.55 2.48
CA GLN A 48 -10.20 2.12 3.16
C GLN A 48 -10.06 2.08 4.69
N GLN A 49 -8.91 1.63 5.22
CA GLN A 49 -8.66 1.62 6.67
C GLN A 49 -8.48 3.01 7.28
N VAL A 50 -7.88 3.93 6.52
CA VAL A 50 -7.69 5.32 6.94
C VAL A 50 -9.01 6.10 7.02
N GLY A 51 -10.15 5.51 6.65
CA GLY A 51 -11.47 6.10 6.88
C GLY A 51 -11.77 7.28 5.97
N TRP A 52 -11.29 7.22 4.71
CA TRP A 52 -11.62 8.20 3.66
C TRP A 52 -12.71 7.71 2.69
N ILE A 53 -13.54 6.74 3.14
CA ILE A 53 -14.89 6.43 2.62
C ILE A 53 -15.72 5.77 3.71
#